data_AF-A0A9E5TB68-F1
#
_entry.id   AF-A0A9E5TB68-F1
#
_cell.length_a   1.000
_cell.length_b   1.000
_cell.length_c   1.000
_cell.angle_alpha   90.00
_cell.angle_beta   90.00
_cell.angle_gamma   90.00
#
_symmetry.space_group_name_H-M   'P 1'
#
loop_
_entity.id
_entity.type
_entity.pdbx_description
1 polymer ?
#
loop_
_entity_poly.entity_id
_entity_poly.type
_entity_poly.pdbx_seq_one_letter_code
_entity_poly.pdbx_strand_id
1 'polypeptide(L)' 'RDTEGKVDILVSGVGTGGTITGVAEVIKKRKPEFRAIAVEPTDSPVLSGGKPGSHKIQGIGA' A
#
# COMPACT_ATOMS: atom_id res chain seq x y z
N ARG A 1 -21.04 -8.07 -4.67
CA ARG A 1 -20.06 -7.40 -3.78
C ARG A 1 -18.94 -8.40 -3.56
N ASP A 2 -17.71 -8.04 -3.87
CA ASP A 2 -16.68 -9.06 -4.16
C ASP A 2 -16.15 -9.80 -2.94
N THR A 3 -16.02 -9.10 -1.81
CA THR A 3 -15.48 -9.68 -0.57
C THR A 3 -16.54 -9.87 0.50
N GLU A 4 -17.81 -9.55 0.20
CA GLU A 4 -18.91 -9.56 1.18
C GLU A 4 -18.63 -8.76 2.48
N GLY A 5 -17.70 -7.79 2.43
CA GLY A 5 -17.26 -7.04 3.62
C GLY A 5 -16.31 -7.81 4.54
N LYS A 6 -15.88 -9.01 4.15
CA LYS A 6 -14.98 -9.89 4.91
C LYS A 6 -13.50 -9.61 4.65
N VAL A 7 -13.15 -8.65 3.79
CA VAL A 7 -11.73 -8.31 3.56
C VAL A 7 -11.08 -7.82 4.85
N ASP A 8 -9.93 -8.38 5.19
CA ASP A 8 -9.17 -8.03 6.40
C ASP A 8 -7.93 -7.19 6.08
N ILE A 9 -7.27 -7.47 4.95
CA ILE A 9 -5.98 -6.89 4.60
C ILE A 9 -5.95 -6.53 3.11
N LEU A 10 -5.40 -5.36 2.79
CA LEU A 10 -4.92 -5.00 1.45
C LEU A 10 -3.39 -4.90 1.47
N VAL A 11 -2.74 -5.51 0.49
CA VAL A 11 -1.32 -5.34 0.20
C VAL A 11 -1.21 -4.60 -1.14
N SER A 12 -0.48 -3.49 -1.18
CA SER A 12 -0.40 -2.64 -2.37
C SER A 12 0.99 -2.04 -2.53
N GLY A 13 1.56 -2.18 -3.72
CA GLY A 13 2.77 -1.48 -4.12
C GLY A 13 2.54 0.03 -4.18
N VAL A 14 3.52 0.82 -3.72
CA VAL A 14 3.40 2.27 -3.63
C VAL A 14 4.26 2.96 -4.70
N GLY A 15 3.57 3.56 -5.68
CA GLY A 15 4.12 4.60 -6.54
C GLY A 15 3.71 5.98 -6.02
N THR A 16 2.60 6.52 -6.53
CA THR A 16 2.03 7.77 -6.02
C THR A 16 1.31 7.62 -4.67
N GLY A 17 0.97 6.39 -4.27
CA GLY A 17 0.21 6.08 -3.04
C GLY A 17 -1.32 6.24 -3.14
N GLY A 18 -1.85 6.72 -4.27
CA GLY A 18 -3.30 6.96 -4.42
C GLY A 18 -4.17 5.73 -4.14
N THR A 19 -3.76 4.55 -4.60
CA THR A 19 -4.51 3.30 -4.41
C THR A 19 -4.59 2.91 -2.93
N ILE A 20 -3.45 2.82 -2.24
CA ILE A 20 -3.43 2.37 -0.83
C ILE A 20 -4.14 3.38 0.07
N THR A 21 -3.95 4.68 -0.16
CA THR A 21 -4.60 5.75 0.60
C THR A 21 -6.10 5.75 0.39
N GLY A 22 -6.57 5.80 -0.87
CA GLY A 22 -7.99 5.86 -1.17
C GLY A 22 -8.76 4.64 -0.68
N VAL A 23 -8.19 3.44 -0.80
CA VAL A 23 -8.83 2.23 -0.27
C VAL A 23 -8.84 2.24 1.26
N ALA A 24 -7.71 2.56 1.91
CA ALA A 24 -7.63 2.58 3.37
C ALA A 24 -8.60 3.60 3.99
N GLU A 25 -8.71 4.81 3.43
CA GLU A 25 -9.60 5.87 3.91
C GLU A 25 -11.08 5.45 3.88
N VAL A 26 -11.50 4.70 2.86
CA VAL A 26 -12.89 4.25 2.72
C VAL A 26 -13.16 3.02 3.58
N ILE A 27 -12.28 2.03 3.56
CA ILE A 27 -12.53 0.75 4.23
C ILE A 27 -12.37 0.87 5.74
N LYS A 28 -11.37 1.62 6.25
CA LYS A 28 -11.18 1.78 7.70
C LYS A 28 -12.35 2.48 8.39
N LYS A 29 -13.11 3.33 7.68
CA LYS A 29 -14.35 3.93 8.19
C LYS A 29 -15.47 2.90 8.41
N ARG A 30 -15.44 1.77 7.70
CA ARG A 30 -16.43 0.69 7.77
C ARG A 30 -15.97 -0.49 8.64
N LYS A 31 -14.65 -0.75 8.65
CA LYS A 31 -13.99 -1.84 9.35
C LYS A 31 -12.67 -1.34 9.95
N PRO A 32 -12.69 -0.74 11.17
CA PRO A 32 -11.50 -0.10 11.76
C PRO A 32 -10.29 -1.02 11.95
N GLU A 33 -10.51 -2.33 12.07
CA GLU A 33 -9.49 -3.36 12.18
C GLU A 33 -8.80 -3.70 10.83
N PHE A 34 -9.31 -3.17 9.71
CA PHE A 34 -8.73 -3.39 8.39
C PHE A 34 -7.30 -2.88 8.30
N ARG A 35 -6.41 -3.71 7.73
CA ARG A 35 -4.99 -3.39 7.56
C ARG A 35 -4.66 -3.07 6.12
N ALA A 36 -3.92 -1.99 5.91
CA ALA A 36 -3.34 -1.65 4.61
C ALA A 36 -1.82 -1.72 4.73
N ILE A 37 -1.19 -2.53 3.89
CA ILE A 37 0.25 -2.81 3.91
C ILE A 37 0.87 -2.25 2.63
N ALA A 38 1.75 -1.27 2.79
CA ALA A 38 2.54 -0.70 1.71
C ALA A 38 3.68 -1.65 1.33
N VAL A 39 3.94 -1.79 0.03
CA VAL A 39 5.09 -2.51 -0.51
C VAL A 39 5.96 -1.55 -1.30
N GLU A 40 7.26 -1.59 -1.04
CA GLU A 40 8.29 -0.80 -1.72
C GLU A 40 9.51 -1.66 -2.12
N PRO A 41 10.34 -1.21 -3.06
CA PRO A 41 11.56 -1.92 -3.45
C PRO A 41 12.62 -1.91 -2.34
N THR A 42 13.28 -3.04 -2.12
CA THR A 42 14.40 -3.14 -1.16
C THR A 42 15.57 -2.22 -1.52
N ASP A 43 15.81 -2.00 -2.81
CA ASP A 43 16.89 -1.12 -3.29
C ASP A 43 16.55 0.37 -3.18
N SER A 44 15.31 0.73 -2.84
CA SER A 44 14.85 2.11 -2.64
C SER A 44 13.77 2.19 -1.54
N PRO A 45 14.08 1.88 -0.27
CA PRO A 45 13.07 1.69 0.76
C PRO A 45 12.81 2.99 1.55
N VAL A 46 12.31 4.02 0.87
CA VAL A 46 12.15 5.37 1.46
C VAL A 46 11.07 5.39 2.53
N LEU A 47 9.95 4.67 2.36
CA LEU A 47 8.88 4.58 3.36
C LEU A 47 9.37 3.89 4.64
N SER A 48 10.31 2.95 4.52
CA SER A 48 10.98 2.32 5.66
C SER A 48 12.13 3.16 6.24
N GLY A 49 12.34 4.39 5.76
CA GLY A 49 13.37 5.32 6.24
C GLY A 49 14.77 5.09 5.65
N GLY A 50 14.89 4.27 4.63
CA GLY A 50 16.12 4.09 3.86
C GLY A 50 16.37 5.23 2.87
N LYS A 51 17.38 5.05 2.01
CA LYS A 51 17.73 6.00 0.94
C LYS A 51 17.10 5.57 -0.38
N PRO A 52 16.72 6.52 -1.25
CA PRO A 52 16.26 6.19 -2.59
C PRO A 52 17.39 5.54 -3.40
N GLY A 53 17.02 4.61 -4.29
CA GLY A 53 17.96 3.90 -5.14
C GLY A 53 17.33 3.40 -6.43
N SER A 54 18.16 2.99 -7.38
CA SER A 54 17.67 2.46 -8.66
C SER A 54 17.10 1.05 -8.47
N HIS A 55 15.93 0.78 -9.03
CA HIS A 55 15.29 -0.54 -9.01
C HIS A 55 14.54 -0.81 -10.32
N LYS A 56 14.13 -2.07 -10.53
CA LYS A 56 13.47 -2.53 -11.78
C LYS A 56 11.96 -2.76 -11.66
N ILE A 57 11.37 -2.50 -10.50
CA ILE A 57 9.93 -2.67 -10.27
C ILE A 57 9.16 -1.45 -10.78
N GLN A 58 8.81 -1.46 -12.06
CA GLN A 58 8.10 -0.34 -12.70
C GLN A 58 6.71 -0.12 -12.09
N GLY A 59 6.35 1.16 -11.88
CA GLY A 59 5.05 1.58 -11.35
C GLY A 59 5.03 1.84 -9.84
N ILE A 60 6.08 1.44 -9.12
CA ILE A 60 6.28 1.73 -7.69
C ILE A 60 7.66 2.36 -7.47
N GLY A 61 8.00 2.71 -6.23
CA GLY A 61 9.30 3.27 -5.87
C GLY A 61 9.18 4.53 -5.03
N ALA A 62 8.33 4.46 -4.00
CA ALA A 62 8.22 5.49 -2.98
C ALA A 62 9.56 5.70 -2.27
#